data_AF-A0A269W9N7-F1
#
_entry.id   AF-A0A269W9N7-F1
#
_cell.length_a   1.000
_cell.length_b   1.000
_cell.length_c   1.000
_cell.angle_alpha   90.00
_cell.angle_beta   90.00
_cell.angle_gamma   90.00
#
_symmetry.space_group_name_H-M   'P 1'
#
loop_
_entity.id
_entity.type
_entity.pdbx_description
1 polymer ?
#
loop_
_entity_poly.entity_id
_entity_poly.type
_entity_poly.pdbx_seq_one_letter_code
_entity_poly.pdbx_strand_id
1 'polypeptide(L)'
;NKIRKVSFYELPSGWEAGSGDIRVLHNQKEIVFDTAPEMHKGRIMLPVRAIAEALEYSLKFVDQDTVTLSGPRGDAVTLSVGSIEAHLTQDDQTALQMDVAPYIKDGRIYVPVRFIAEGLGATVNWHADTKTVLLRE
;
A
#
# COMPACT_ATOMS: atom_id res chain seq x y z
N ASN A 1 -8.64 -17.95 40.25
CA ASN A 1 -7.95 -17.13 39.23
C ASN A 1 -8.93 -16.64 38.17
N LYS A 2 -9.42 -15.39 38.28
CA LYS A 2 -10.35 -14.77 37.32
C LYS A 2 -9.58 -13.83 36.41
N ILE A 3 -9.25 -14.28 35.20
CA ILE A 3 -8.76 -13.42 34.12
C ILE A 3 -10.01 -12.97 33.36
N ARG A 4 -10.40 -11.68 33.46
CA ARG A 4 -11.50 -11.11 32.65
C ARG A 4 -10.92 -10.22 31.56
N LYS A 5 -10.82 -10.87 30.40
CA LYS A 5 -10.82 -10.39 29.01
C LYS A 5 -10.87 -8.87 28.84
N VAL A 6 -9.79 -8.34 28.27
CA VAL A 6 -9.73 -7.02 27.65
C VAL A 6 -10.82 -6.96 26.57
N SER A 7 -11.68 -5.95 26.64
CA SER A 7 -12.79 -5.73 25.71
C SER A 7 -12.23 -5.48 24.31
N PHE A 8 -12.32 -6.48 23.43
CA PHE A 8 -12.01 -6.32 22.01
C PHE A 8 -13.06 -5.43 21.36
N TYR A 9 -12.59 -4.47 20.56
CA TYR A 9 -13.39 -3.59 19.71
C TYR A 9 -14.37 -4.41 18.87
N GLU A 10 -15.68 -4.08 18.94
CA GLU A 10 -16.72 -4.76 18.17
C GLU A 10 -16.79 -4.17 16.76
N LEU A 11 -16.58 -5.02 15.76
CA LEU A 11 -16.59 -4.66 14.34
C LEU A 11 -18.03 -4.36 13.86
N PRO A 12 -18.24 -3.40 12.94
CA PRO A 12 -19.53 -3.15 12.31
C PRO A 12 -20.08 -4.40 11.59
N SER A 13 -21.40 -4.60 11.68
CA SER A 13 -22.11 -5.74 11.11
C SER A 13 -21.90 -5.84 9.59
N GLY A 14 -21.20 -6.90 9.15
CA GLY A 14 -20.83 -7.18 7.76
C GLY A 14 -19.40 -7.72 7.59
N TRP A 15 -18.57 -7.67 8.64
CA TRP A 15 -17.17 -8.10 8.58
C TRP A 15 -16.97 -9.42 9.32
N GLU A 16 -16.85 -10.52 8.57
CA GLU A 16 -16.49 -11.82 9.13
C GLU A 16 -15.04 -11.79 9.64
N ALA A 17 -14.87 -11.94 10.95
CA ALA A 17 -13.57 -12.14 11.56
C ALA A 17 -13.05 -13.54 11.18
N GLY A 18 -12.20 -13.63 10.15
CA GLY A 18 -11.55 -14.90 9.78
C GLY A 18 -11.05 -15.05 8.34
N SER A 19 -11.21 -14.08 7.43
CA SER A 19 -10.91 -14.28 6.00
C SER A 19 -9.42 -14.42 5.66
N GLY A 20 -8.51 -14.04 6.55
CA GLY A 20 -7.07 -14.08 6.26
C GLY A 20 -6.58 -12.94 5.36
N ASP A 21 -7.42 -11.92 5.16
CA ASP A 21 -7.12 -10.73 4.36
C ASP A 21 -6.12 -9.80 5.06
N ILE A 22 -5.25 -9.20 4.26
CA ILE A 22 -4.26 -8.22 4.71
C ILE A 22 -4.97 -6.86 4.82
N ARG A 23 -4.87 -6.21 5.98
CA ARG A 23 -5.44 -4.87 6.21
C ARG A 23 -4.35 -3.82 6.21
N VAL A 24 -4.69 -2.59 5.80
CA VAL A 24 -3.75 -1.47 5.82
C VAL A 24 -4.37 -0.27 6.50
N LEU A 25 -3.64 0.31 7.44
CA LEU A 25 -4.03 1.48 8.21
C LEU A 25 -3.07 2.62 7.89
N HIS A 26 -3.61 3.80 7.62
CA HIS A 26 -2.87 5.05 7.50
C HIS A 26 -3.40 6.05 8.53
N ASN A 27 -2.55 6.50 9.46
CA ASN A 27 -2.92 7.50 10.49
C ASN A 27 -4.25 7.17 11.22
N GLN A 28 -4.44 5.91 11.63
CA GLN A 28 -5.64 5.37 12.29
C GLN A 28 -6.87 5.18 11.40
N LYS A 29 -6.81 5.55 10.11
CA LYS A 29 -7.84 5.30 9.12
C LYS A 29 -7.55 4.02 8.34
N GLU A 30 -8.53 3.13 8.23
CA GLU A 30 -8.41 1.94 7.38
C GLU A 30 -8.52 2.33 5.91
N ILE A 31 -7.58 1.84 5.11
CA ILE A 31 -7.64 1.94 3.66
C ILE A 31 -8.50 0.79 3.15
N VAL A 32 -9.60 1.15 2.50
CA VAL A 32 -10.47 0.16 1.85
C VAL A 32 -9.89 -0.16 0.48
N PHE A 33 -9.72 -1.44 0.22
CA PHE A 33 -9.27 -1.92 -1.07
C PHE A 33 -10.44 -2.54 -1.81
N ASP A 34 -10.60 -2.17 -3.08
CA ASP A 34 -11.51 -2.85 -4.00
C ASP A 34 -10.95 -4.20 -4.48
N THR A 35 -9.69 -4.49 -4.16
CA THR A 35 -9.03 -5.77 -4.37
C THR A 35 -8.02 -6.04 -3.26
N ALA A 36 -8.07 -7.23 -2.67
CA ALA A 36 -7.28 -7.56 -1.50
C ALA A 36 -5.77 -7.41 -1.76
N PRO A 37 -5.01 -6.83 -0.81
CA PRO A 37 -3.55 -6.93 -0.82
C PRO A 37 -3.11 -8.39 -0.75
N GLU A 38 -1.98 -8.71 -1.37
CA GLU A 38 -1.48 -10.07 -1.43
C GLU A 38 0.00 -10.18 -1.06
N MET A 39 0.42 -11.36 -0.62
CA MET A 39 1.82 -11.64 -0.36
C MET A 39 2.46 -12.25 -1.61
N HIS A 40 3.40 -11.53 -2.22
CA HIS A 40 4.14 -11.98 -3.39
C HIS A 40 5.64 -11.93 -3.09
N LYS A 41 6.35 -13.07 -3.26
CA LYS A 41 7.81 -13.18 -3.00
C LYS A 41 8.23 -12.66 -1.62
N GLY A 42 7.41 -12.88 -0.58
CA GLY A 42 7.69 -12.42 0.78
C GLY A 42 7.61 -10.89 0.96
N ARG A 43 6.94 -10.20 0.05
CA ARG A 43 6.55 -8.79 0.18
C ARG A 43 5.04 -8.67 0.10
N ILE A 44 4.49 -7.68 0.81
CA ILE A 44 3.08 -7.35 0.71
C ILE A 44 2.92 -6.39 -0.46
N MET A 45 2.07 -6.79 -1.38
CA MET A 45 1.76 -6.09 -2.62
C MET A 45 0.37 -5.50 -2.53
N LEU A 46 0.24 -4.23 -2.88
CA LEU A 46 -1.03 -3.51 -2.83
C LEU A 46 -1.39 -2.97 -4.21
N PRO A 47 -2.70 -2.89 -4.54
CA PRO A 47 -3.13 -2.22 -5.73
C PRO A 47 -2.81 -0.72 -5.64
N VAL A 48 -2.06 -0.22 -6.61
CA VAL A 48 -1.58 1.17 -6.66
C VAL A 48 -2.70 2.20 -6.54
N ARG A 49 -3.86 1.90 -7.14
CA ARG A 49 -5.02 2.79 -7.16
C ARG A 49 -5.57 3.06 -5.76
N ALA A 50 -5.76 2.02 -4.96
CA ALA A 50 -6.32 2.18 -3.62
C ALA A 50 -5.44 3.05 -2.73
N ILE A 51 -4.13 2.92 -2.90
CA ILE A 51 -3.14 3.75 -2.22
C ILE A 51 -3.19 5.18 -2.74
N ALA A 52 -3.23 5.37 -4.06
CA ALA A 52 -3.32 6.69 -4.65
C ALA A 52 -4.55 7.43 -4.11
N GLU A 53 -5.71 6.78 -4.10
CA GLU A 53 -6.96 7.35 -3.56
C GLU A 53 -6.86 7.64 -2.04
N ALA A 54 -6.33 6.71 -1.25
CA ALA A 54 -6.21 6.88 0.20
C ALA A 54 -5.32 8.05 0.62
N LEU A 55 -4.39 8.42 -0.25
CA LEU A 55 -3.39 9.45 -0.02
C LEU A 55 -3.63 10.71 -0.85
N GLU A 56 -4.76 10.78 -1.55
CA GLU A 56 -5.14 11.92 -2.40
C GLU A 56 -4.16 12.15 -3.58
N TYR A 57 -3.47 11.10 -4.03
CA TYR A 57 -2.68 11.09 -5.26
C TYR A 57 -3.57 10.79 -6.46
N SER A 58 -3.27 11.44 -7.57
CA SER A 58 -3.85 11.14 -8.87
C SER A 58 -3.00 10.11 -9.60
N LEU A 59 -3.64 9.07 -10.15
CA LEU A 59 -2.98 8.03 -10.94
C LEU A 59 -3.16 8.34 -12.43
N LYS A 60 -2.05 8.47 -13.17
CA LYS A 60 -2.03 8.64 -14.62
C LYS A 60 -1.25 7.49 -15.27
N PHE A 61 -1.86 6.83 -16.24
CA PHE A 61 -1.16 5.86 -17.09
C PHE A 61 -0.40 6.62 -18.17
N VAL A 62 0.90 6.39 -18.26
CA VAL A 62 1.75 6.91 -19.34
C VAL A 62 1.65 5.97 -20.54
N ASP A 63 1.71 4.67 -20.29
CA ASP A 63 1.48 3.59 -21.25
C ASP A 63 0.84 2.38 -20.54
N GLN A 64 0.89 1.19 -21.14
CA GLN A 64 0.28 -0.02 -20.57
C GLN A 64 0.99 -0.52 -19.30
N ASP A 65 2.28 -0.24 -19.18
CA ASP A 65 3.18 -0.78 -18.15
C ASP A 65 3.70 0.33 -17.21
N THR A 66 3.61 1.60 -17.61
CA THR A 66 4.13 2.74 -16.86
C THR A 66 3.01 3.61 -16.31
N VAL A 67 3.07 3.89 -15.01
CA VAL A 67 2.14 4.81 -14.33
C VAL A 67 2.88 5.86 -13.53
N THR A 68 2.28 7.04 -13.48
CA THR A 68 2.73 8.15 -12.67
C THR A 68 1.66 8.45 -11.62
N LEU A 69 2.05 8.47 -10.35
CA LEU A 69 1.26 9.01 -9.26
C LEU A 69 1.67 10.46 -9.04
N SER A 70 0.73 11.41 -9.05
CA SER A 70 0.99 12.81 -8.71
C SER A 70 0.28 13.18 -7.42
N GLY A 71 1.06 13.63 -6.44
CA GLY A 71 0.60 14.00 -5.11
C GLY A 71 0.17 15.46 -4.99
N PRO A 72 -0.58 15.80 -3.93
CA PRO A 72 -1.08 17.16 -3.70
C PRO A 72 0.03 18.16 -3.35
N ARG A 73 1.22 17.70 -2.96
CA ARG A 73 2.38 18.55 -2.62
C ARG A 73 3.25 18.87 -3.85
N GLY A 74 2.82 18.47 -5.06
CA GLY A 74 3.57 18.65 -6.30
C GLY A 74 4.63 17.58 -6.55
N ASP A 75 4.74 16.60 -5.67
CA ASP A 75 5.56 15.41 -5.84
C ASP A 75 4.92 14.45 -6.86
N ALA A 76 5.75 13.69 -7.56
CA ALA A 76 5.27 12.64 -8.44
C ALA A 76 6.19 11.42 -8.39
N VAL A 77 5.59 10.24 -8.55
CA VAL A 77 6.27 8.95 -8.53
C VAL A 77 5.94 8.23 -9.82
N THR A 78 6.94 7.96 -10.65
CA THR A 78 6.78 7.17 -11.87
C THR A 78 7.33 5.77 -11.64
N LEU A 79 6.49 4.77 -11.92
CA LEU A 79 6.84 3.36 -11.80
C LEU A 79 6.50 2.62 -13.09
N SER A 80 7.35 1.67 -13.44
CA SER A 80 7.16 0.79 -14.58
C SER A 80 7.03 -0.66 -14.13
N VAL A 81 6.01 -1.34 -14.63
CA VAL A 81 5.76 -2.76 -14.40
C VAL A 81 6.96 -3.57 -14.89
N GLY A 82 7.37 -4.55 -14.08
CA GLY A 82 8.55 -5.37 -14.36
C GLY A 82 9.89 -4.70 -14.03
N SER A 83 9.92 -3.40 -13.74
CA SER A 83 11.12 -2.70 -13.26
C SER A 83 11.12 -2.59 -11.74
N ILE A 84 12.29 -2.80 -11.12
CA ILE A 84 12.49 -2.47 -9.70
C ILE A 84 12.85 -1.01 -9.49
N GLU A 85 13.15 -0.27 -10.55
CA GLU A 85 13.47 1.15 -10.46
C GLU A 85 12.19 1.99 -10.59
N ALA A 86 12.10 3.01 -9.75
CA ALA A 86 11.07 4.03 -9.82
C ALA A 86 11.70 5.42 -9.63
N HIS A 87 11.07 6.43 -10.22
CA HIS A 87 11.59 7.80 -10.23
C HIS A 87 10.68 8.72 -9.42
N LEU A 88 11.25 9.46 -8.47
CA LEU A 88 10.54 10.47 -7.68
C LEU A 88 10.96 11.89 -8.09
N THR A 89 9.99 12.79 -8.24
CA THR A 89 10.23 14.18 -8.67
C THR A 89 10.40 15.16 -7.51
N GLN A 90 10.34 14.70 -6.25
CA GLN A 90 10.24 15.57 -5.07
C GLN A 90 11.55 16.31 -4.73
N ASP A 91 12.72 15.67 -4.88
CA ASP A 91 14.04 16.25 -4.56
C ASP A 91 15.12 15.66 -5.50
N ASP A 92 15.43 16.34 -6.60
CA ASP A 92 16.53 16.02 -7.55
C ASP A 92 16.45 14.68 -8.31
N GLN A 93 15.26 14.15 -8.62
CA GLN A 93 15.09 12.89 -9.39
C GLN A 93 15.86 11.70 -8.79
N THR A 94 15.63 11.42 -7.51
CA THR A 94 16.22 10.23 -6.88
C THR A 94 15.53 8.97 -7.41
N ALA A 95 16.32 8.05 -7.97
CA ALA A 95 15.85 6.70 -8.30
C ALA A 95 15.68 5.90 -7.00
N LEU A 96 14.47 5.43 -6.74
CA LEU A 96 14.20 4.46 -5.67
C LEU A 96 14.22 3.05 -6.25
N GLN A 97 14.80 2.13 -5.49
CA GLN A 97 14.84 0.72 -5.85
C GLN A 97 13.87 -0.07 -4.98
N MET A 98 12.99 -0.83 -5.63
CA MET A 98 12.03 -1.72 -5.00
C MET A 98 12.63 -3.11 -4.80
N ASP A 99 12.26 -3.78 -3.71
CA ASP A 99 12.62 -5.18 -3.47
C ASP A 99 12.02 -6.14 -4.52
N VAL A 100 10.83 -5.80 -5.02
CA VAL A 100 10.04 -6.62 -5.94
C VAL A 100 9.43 -5.68 -6.97
N ALA A 101 9.59 -6.01 -8.25
CA ALA A 101 9.04 -5.22 -9.34
C ALA A 101 7.50 -5.19 -9.27
N PRO A 102 6.86 -4.07 -9.62
CA PRO A 102 5.42 -4.01 -9.77
C PRO A 102 4.97 -4.97 -10.87
N TYR A 103 3.77 -5.51 -10.73
CA TYR A 103 3.18 -6.39 -11.74
C TYR A 103 1.70 -6.07 -11.96
N ILE A 104 1.21 -6.44 -13.13
CA ILE A 104 -0.22 -6.37 -13.44
C ILE A 104 -0.85 -7.72 -13.16
N LYS A 105 -1.96 -7.71 -12.41
CA LYS A 105 -2.82 -8.86 -12.18
C LYS A 105 -4.27 -8.40 -12.19
N ASP A 106 -5.11 -9.09 -12.96
CA ASP A 106 -6.54 -8.78 -13.10
C ASP A 106 -6.81 -7.31 -13.48
N GLY A 107 -5.94 -6.74 -14.34
CA GLY A 107 -6.03 -5.34 -14.78
C GLY A 107 -5.62 -4.30 -13.73
N ARG A 108 -5.00 -4.72 -12.63
CA ARG A 108 -4.53 -3.87 -11.53
C ARG A 108 -3.03 -3.96 -11.39
N ILE A 109 -2.39 -2.84 -11.11
CA ILE A 109 -0.96 -2.78 -10.83
C ILE A 109 -0.76 -2.95 -9.33
N TYR A 110 0.07 -3.92 -8.97
CA TYR A 110 0.47 -4.25 -7.61
C TYR A 110 1.88 -3.75 -7.34
N VAL A 111 2.05 -3.08 -6.20
CA VAL A 111 3.30 -2.39 -5.82
C VAL A 111 3.67 -2.77 -4.38
N PRO A 112 4.97 -2.89 -4.03
CA PRO A 112 5.35 -3.23 -2.66
C PRO A 112 4.97 -2.13 -1.67
N VAL A 113 4.41 -2.50 -0.53
CA VAL A 113 3.97 -1.54 0.50
C VAL A 113 5.08 -0.64 1.03
N ARG A 114 6.31 -1.16 1.08
CA ARG A 114 7.48 -0.42 1.54
C ARG A 114 7.81 0.74 0.60
N PHE A 115 7.76 0.49 -0.70
CA PHE A 115 8.03 1.51 -1.71
C PHE A 115 7.05 2.68 -1.58
N ILE A 116 5.78 2.35 -1.39
CA ILE A 116 4.74 3.34 -1.12
C ILE A 116 5.11 4.18 0.09
N ALA A 117 5.43 3.55 1.22
CA ALA A 117 5.75 4.30 2.43
C ALA A 117 6.99 5.18 2.26
N GLU A 118 8.09 4.65 1.69
CA GLU A 118 9.32 5.42 1.46
C GLU A 118 9.09 6.61 0.53
N GLY A 119 8.35 6.43 -0.56
CA GLY A 119 8.04 7.51 -1.49
C GLY A 119 7.17 8.61 -0.90
N LEU A 120 6.54 8.35 0.24
CA LEU A 120 5.69 9.31 0.95
C LEU A 120 6.37 9.89 2.20
N GLY A 121 7.57 9.40 2.55
CA GLY A 121 8.24 9.69 3.82
C GLY A 121 7.65 8.96 5.03
N ALA A 122 6.80 7.95 4.82
CA ALA A 122 6.19 7.14 5.85
C ALA A 122 7.01 5.87 6.17
N THR A 123 6.79 5.30 7.35
CA THR A 123 7.34 4.02 7.80
C THR A 123 6.27 2.93 7.79
N VAL A 124 6.64 1.72 7.35
CA VAL A 124 5.79 0.52 7.38
C VAL A 124 6.06 -0.33 8.61
N ASN A 125 5.03 -0.60 9.40
CA ASN A 125 5.04 -1.65 10.41
C ASN A 125 4.08 -2.79 10.03
N TRP A 126 4.60 -4.00 9.94
CA TRP A 126 3.81 -5.20 9.70
C TRP A 126 3.51 -5.94 11.00
N HIS A 127 2.23 -6.18 11.29
CA HIS A 127 1.75 -6.98 12.40
C HIS A 127 1.24 -8.33 11.86
N ALA A 128 2.05 -9.38 12.02
CA ALA A 128 1.75 -10.71 11.50
C ALA A 128 0.52 -11.34 12.17
N ASP A 129 0.35 -11.15 13.48
CA ASP A 129 -0.74 -11.76 14.27
C ASP A 129 -2.12 -11.31 13.78
N THR A 130 -2.24 -10.05 13.36
CA THR A 130 -3.49 -9.43 12.89
C THR A 130 -3.50 -9.21 11.38
N LYS A 131 -2.47 -9.67 10.67
CA LYS A 131 -2.24 -9.40 9.24
C LYS A 131 -2.46 -7.94 8.85
N THR A 132 -1.91 -7.02 9.66
CA THR A 132 -2.15 -5.59 9.52
C THR A 132 -0.87 -4.85 9.16
N VAL A 133 -0.91 -4.08 8.07
CA VAL A 133 0.12 -3.10 7.73
C VAL A 133 -0.28 -1.76 8.32
N LEU A 134 0.65 -1.13 9.02
CA LEU A 134 0.48 0.19 9.60
C LEU A 134 1.47 1.15 8.93
N LEU A 135 0.92 2.18 8.31
CA LEU A 135 1.65 3.30 7.72
C LEU A 135 1.64 4.46 8.72
N ARG A 136 2.82 4.98 9.05
CA ARG A 136 3.00 6.13 9.95
C ARG A 136 3.95 7.15 9.31
N GLU A 137 3.57 8.41 9.31
CA GLU A 137 4.43 9.56 8.96
C GLU A 137 5.40 9.92 10.10
#